data_AF-A0A7H8R1E9-F1
#
_entry.id   AF-A0A7H8R1E9-F1
#
_cell.length_a   1.000
_cell.length_b   1.000
_cell.length_c   1.000
_cell.angle_alpha   90.00
_cell.angle_beta   90.00
_cell.angle_gamma   90.00
#
_symmetry.space_group_name_H-M   'P 1'
#
loop_
_entity.id
_entity.type
_entity.pdbx_description
1 polymer ?
#
loop_
_entity_poly.entity_id
_entity_poly.type
_entity_poly.pdbx_seq_one_letter_code
_entity_poly.pdbx_strand_id
1 'polypeptide(L)'
;MDQSQDVNLEELFWRSPQHVQMMGGFLHSNNIIFYFAESPFFDATSNNASLAIQANYNEALRHFLETREVFEGRLKTMQGLEFMVTYDPLQDAAQSDTEFAHTPSNIWVIRKQLRQKRPGKEDDVVVLSTYYVVGDAVYMAPAVSSVVGNRILSAVTSLTKLLTVASPLPIFTPSYGHVYMPPGPKAVDAPQTTTTTTSQSSQQSKELTPVPDSQSSAKTFLTTTSTTSNAKDTSYQHTRNLMEAMNLLSRYGDEFMDETPLSGEPGSFILSKANESTTAARRVAKTTTTTNMHAPAVPRKTGTPSVTESSTPAKGGDSTIQIANMTVTTGQQTKQAVVCVFCGSVGGNNPAHLEAAVALARAFHEQNVHLVYGGGTHGLMGAVARELVRLSGPKAVHGIIPKALVKFKDGQQQQQQEDGKVHEGAGKTHERTVQETDKRTELNETEYGLTTIVPDMHTRKRLMATKVLEGGPGSGFVSLAGGFGTIEEVMEMTTWNQLGIHTVGIVLLNINGYWDGVLEWIQNAVREGFISQANGEILVQVQQVKDVLPKLREYTASVDRFQLTWGQE
;
A
#
# COMPACT_ATOMS: atom_id res chain seq x y z
N MET A 1 26.26 17.78 -28.48
CA MET A 1 25.52 18.80 -27.71
C MET A 1 24.07 18.40 -27.74
N ASP A 2 23.62 17.60 -26.79
CA ASP A 2 22.20 17.41 -26.56
C ASP A 2 22.04 17.09 -25.07
N GLN A 3 22.15 18.13 -24.26
CA GLN A 3 21.72 18.07 -22.87
C GLN A 3 20.20 18.03 -22.92
N SER A 4 19.62 16.89 -22.57
CA SER A 4 18.26 16.84 -22.10
C SER A 4 18.11 17.86 -20.98
N GLN A 5 17.57 19.04 -21.29
CA GLN A 5 17.02 19.91 -20.27
C GLN A 5 15.79 19.18 -19.72
N ASP A 6 16.03 18.32 -18.74
CA ASP A 6 15.10 18.24 -17.63
C ASP A 6 14.92 19.69 -17.19
N VAL A 7 13.72 20.23 -17.40
CA VAL A 7 13.36 21.53 -16.83
C VAL A 7 13.45 21.32 -15.34
N ASN A 8 14.59 21.70 -14.79
CA ASN A 8 14.90 21.61 -13.38
C ASN A 8 13.75 22.34 -12.68
N LEU A 9 12.89 21.59 -12.00
CA LEU A 9 12.05 22.14 -10.95
C LEU A 9 13.07 22.56 -9.89
N GLU A 10 13.77 23.68 -10.12
CA GLU A 10 14.67 24.24 -9.13
C GLU A 10 13.80 24.51 -7.92
N GLU A 11 13.95 23.64 -6.92
CA GLU A 11 13.38 23.85 -5.61
C GLU A 11 13.95 25.17 -5.16
N LEU A 12 13.14 26.21 -5.19
CA LEU A 12 13.50 27.50 -4.65
C LEU A 12 13.72 27.27 -3.16
N PHE A 13 15.00 27.17 -2.79
CA PHE A 13 15.43 26.93 -1.43
C PHE A 13 16.37 28.05 -0.95
N TRP A 14 16.28 28.36 0.33
CA TRP A 14 17.15 29.32 1.00
C TRP A 14 17.63 28.74 2.32
N ARG A 15 18.89 29.02 2.69
CA ARG A 15 19.47 28.58 3.97
C ARG A 15 20.45 29.61 4.49
N SER A 16 20.49 29.79 5.80
CA SER A 16 21.47 30.65 6.48
C SER A 16 21.91 30.05 7.83
N PRO A 17 22.94 29.20 7.83
CA PRO A 17 23.46 28.59 9.06
C PRO A 17 23.94 29.61 10.10
N GLN A 18 24.49 30.75 9.63
CA GLN A 18 24.98 31.82 10.50
C GLN A 18 23.86 32.45 11.33
N HIS A 19 22.68 32.62 10.73
CA HIS A 19 21.53 33.21 11.43
C HIS A 19 20.95 32.23 12.46
N VAL A 20 20.96 30.93 12.17
CA VAL A 20 20.60 29.88 13.15
C VAL A 20 21.54 29.92 14.36
N GLN A 21 22.85 30.07 14.14
CA GLN A 21 23.83 30.21 15.23
C GLN A 21 23.56 31.45 16.10
N MET A 22 23.23 32.59 15.48
CA MET A 22 22.90 33.82 16.20
C MET A 22 21.63 33.67 17.07
N MET A 23 20.69 32.82 16.67
CA MET A 23 19.45 32.55 17.40
C MET A 23 19.52 31.38 18.39
N GLY A 24 20.74 30.97 18.80
CA GLY A 24 20.93 29.92 19.82
C GLY A 24 21.29 28.55 19.27
N GLY A 25 21.60 28.43 17.97
CA GLY A 25 22.20 27.23 17.36
C GLY A 25 21.22 26.14 16.92
N PHE A 26 19.92 26.29 17.21
CA PHE A 26 18.87 25.36 16.75
C PHE A 26 17.54 26.09 16.52
N LEU A 27 16.69 25.52 15.66
CA LEU A 27 15.35 26.06 15.40
C LEU A 27 14.31 25.40 16.32
N HIS A 28 13.44 26.23 16.89
CA HIS A 28 12.36 25.84 17.80
C HIS A 28 11.14 26.73 17.59
N SER A 29 10.03 26.41 18.26
CA SER A 29 8.71 27.00 18.02
C SER A 29 8.68 28.53 18.07
N ASN A 30 9.46 29.15 18.95
CA ASN A 30 9.47 30.60 19.14
C ASN A 30 10.40 31.35 18.17
N ASN A 31 11.43 30.70 17.62
CA ASN A 31 12.40 31.38 16.74
C ASN A 31 12.16 31.10 15.24
N ILE A 32 11.42 30.03 14.89
CA ILE A 32 11.26 29.56 13.51
C ILE A 32 10.66 30.62 12.58
N ILE A 33 9.69 31.41 13.03
CA ILE A 33 9.05 32.43 12.21
C ILE A 33 9.99 33.61 11.93
N PHE A 34 10.87 33.92 12.89
CA PHE A 34 11.88 34.96 12.75
C PHE A 34 13.03 34.49 11.84
N TYR A 35 13.41 33.20 11.93
CA TYR A 35 14.32 32.61 10.95
C TYR A 35 13.76 32.68 9.53
N PHE A 36 12.49 32.30 9.37
CA PHE A 36 11.81 32.37 8.08
C PHE A 36 11.72 33.80 7.55
N ALA A 37 11.63 34.81 8.42
CA ALA A 37 11.54 36.22 8.05
C ALA A 37 12.80 36.74 7.33
N GLU A 38 13.94 36.10 7.54
CA GLU A 38 15.20 36.40 6.86
C GLU A 38 15.28 35.80 5.45
N SER A 39 14.36 34.89 5.12
CA SER A 39 14.31 34.28 3.80
C SER A 39 13.74 35.24 2.75
N PRO A 40 14.16 35.13 1.48
CA PRO A 40 13.60 35.93 0.38
C PRO A 40 12.12 35.62 0.10
N PHE A 41 11.59 34.55 0.70
CA PHE A 41 10.18 34.16 0.59
C PHE A 41 9.28 34.98 1.52
N PHE A 42 9.85 35.65 2.52
CA PHE A 42 9.10 36.44 3.47
C PHE A 42 8.69 37.78 2.88
N ASP A 43 7.44 38.13 3.11
CA ASP A 43 6.86 39.38 2.61
C ASP A 43 6.88 40.42 3.73
N ALA A 44 7.75 41.43 3.59
CA ALA A 44 7.91 42.51 4.56
C ALA A 44 6.65 43.40 4.70
N THR A 45 5.67 43.27 3.79
CA THR A 45 4.38 43.97 3.91
C THR A 45 3.36 43.22 4.77
N SER A 46 3.70 42.01 5.24
CA SER A 46 2.82 41.19 6.07
C SER A 46 2.55 41.81 7.45
N ASN A 47 1.45 41.37 8.05
CA ASN A 47 1.10 41.71 9.43
C ASN A 47 2.18 41.24 10.41
N ASN A 48 2.89 40.15 10.12
CA ASN A 48 4.02 39.65 10.91
C ASN A 48 5.12 40.71 11.03
N ALA A 49 5.56 41.27 9.89
CA ALA A 49 6.59 42.30 9.85
C ALA A 49 6.11 43.59 10.54
N SER A 50 4.87 44.00 10.28
CA SER A 50 4.28 45.18 10.91
C SER A 50 4.23 45.06 12.43
N LEU A 51 3.81 43.89 12.94
CA LEU A 51 3.73 43.63 14.37
C LEU A 51 5.12 43.56 15.02
N ALA A 52 6.09 42.92 14.36
CA ALA A 52 7.47 42.87 14.82
C ALA A 52 8.11 44.28 14.92
N ILE A 53 7.92 45.11 13.89
CA ILE A 53 8.40 46.50 13.88
C ILE A 53 7.71 47.30 15.00
N GLN A 54 6.39 47.21 15.13
CA GLN A 54 5.64 47.92 16.17
C GLN A 54 6.10 47.54 17.59
N ALA A 55 6.33 46.25 17.84
CA ALA A 55 6.81 45.74 19.12
C ALA A 55 8.25 46.16 19.45
N ASN A 56 9.06 46.49 18.44
CA ASN A 56 10.41 47.03 18.68
C ASN A 56 10.40 48.48 19.15
N TYR A 57 9.39 49.27 18.75
CA TYR A 57 9.25 50.68 19.15
C TYR A 57 8.27 50.91 20.32
N ASN A 58 7.38 49.95 20.61
CA ASN A 58 6.41 50.03 21.69
C ASN A 58 6.60 48.89 22.69
N GLU A 59 7.08 49.23 23.88
CA GLU A 59 7.34 48.29 24.97
C GLU A 59 6.09 47.50 25.38
N ALA A 60 4.90 48.12 25.29
CA ALA A 60 3.64 47.45 25.61
C ALA A 60 3.31 46.31 24.63
N LEU A 61 3.85 46.34 23.40
CA LEU A 61 3.61 45.30 22.38
C LEU A 61 4.69 44.21 22.39
N ARG A 62 5.75 44.36 23.19
CA ARG A 62 6.89 43.43 23.21
C ARG A 62 6.52 42.03 23.69
N HIS A 63 5.56 41.93 24.62
CA HIS A 63 5.04 40.64 25.10
C HIS A 63 4.41 39.78 23.98
N PHE A 64 3.96 40.40 22.88
CA PHE A 64 3.44 39.65 21.73
C PHE A 64 4.53 38.92 20.95
N LEU A 65 5.81 39.25 21.12
CA LEU A 65 6.93 38.58 20.45
C LEU A 65 7.61 37.50 21.30
N GLU A 66 7.22 37.35 22.57
CA GLU A 66 7.90 36.44 23.51
C GLU A 66 7.64 34.96 23.20
N THR A 67 6.40 34.62 22.87
CA THR A 67 6.00 33.26 22.50
C THR A 67 5.25 33.23 21.19
N ARG A 68 5.40 32.13 20.45
CA ARG A 68 4.71 31.92 19.19
C ARG A 68 3.19 31.96 19.38
N GLU A 69 2.66 31.34 20.42
CA GLU A 69 1.21 31.24 20.64
C GLU A 69 0.57 32.62 20.81
N VAL A 70 1.26 33.52 21.52
CA VAL A 70 0.79 34.90 21.75
C VAL A 70 0.94 35.74 20.47
N PHE A 71 2.04 35.56 19.74
CA PHE A 71 2.27 36.22 18.45
C PHE A 71 1.21 35.84 17.41
N GLU A 72 1.01 34.54 17.21
CA GLU A 72 0.00 34.00 16.30
C GLU A 72 -1.43 34.32 16.77
N GLY A 73 -1.66 34.31 18.09
CA GLY A 73 -2.90 34.73 18.70
C GLY A 73 -3.26 36.17 18.35
N ARG A 74 -2.27 37.09 18.35
CA ARG A 74 -2.46 38.47 17.91
C ARG A 74 -2.70 38.57 16.41
N LEU A 75 -1.97 37.83 15.58
CA LEU A 75 -2.13 37.84 14.12
C LEU A 75 -3.54 37.39 13.70
N LYS A 76 -4.09 36.37 14.36
CA LYS A 76 -5.49 35.94 14.16
C LYS A 76 -6.52 37.05 14.41
N THR A 77 -6.19 38.09 15.19
CA THR A 77 -7.10 39.22 15.39
C THR A 77 -7.10 40.21 14.23
N MET A 78 -6.02 40.26 13.46
CA MET A 78 -5.82 41.20 12.36
C MET A 78 -6.46 40.68 11.06
N GLN A 79 -6.61 41.55 10.07
CA GLN A 79 -7.01 41.19 8.70
C GLN A 79 -5.85 41.49 7.75
N GLY A 80 -5.74 40.73 6.67
CA GLY A 80 -4.67 40.91 5.68
C GLY A 80 -3.71 39.73 5.62
N LEU A 81 -2.51 40.00 5.11
CA LEU A 81 -1.51 38.99 4.80
C LEU A 81 -0.75 38.58 6.06
N GLU A 82 -0.65 37.28 6.31
CA GLU A 82 0.07 36.72 7.45
C GLU A 82 0.80 35.43 7.08
N PHE A 83 1.87 35.14 7.82
CA PHE A 83 2.59 33.87 7.79
C PHE A 83 2.33 33.11 9.08
N MET A 84 1.74 31.92 8.97
CA MET A 84 1.39 31.06 10.11
C MET A 84 2.11 29.74 10.05
N VAL A 85 2.66 29.30 11.18
CA VAL A 85 3.22 27.96 11.31
C VAL A 85 2.06 27.01 11.53
N THR A 86 1.82 26.10 10.60
CA THR A 86 0.70 25.13 10.67
C THR A 86 1.08 23.80 11.27
N TYR A 87 2.36 23.45 11.25
CA TYR A 87 2.86 22.21 11.83
C TYR A 87 4.18 22.48 12.55
N ASP A 88 4.25 22.02 13.79
CA ASP A 88 5.39 22.15 14.69
C ASP A 88 5.86 20.75 15.10
N PRO A 89 7.05 20.35 14.64
CA PRO A 89 7.54 19.00 14.86
C PRO A 89 7.88 18.71 16.33
N LEU A 90 8.25 19.75 17.10
CA LEU A 90 8.64 19.60 18.50
C LEU A 90 7.41 19.52 19.41
N GLN A 91 6.37 20.30 19.10
CA GLN A 91 5.11 20.26 19.84
C GLN A 91 4.34 18.96 19.59
N ASP A 92 4.33 18.47 18.35
CA ASP A 92 3.70 17.19 17.98
C ASP A 92 4.43 16.00 18.63
N ALA A 93 5.77 16.02 18.62
CA ALA A 93 6.57 15.05 19.37
C ALA A 93 6.27 15.07 20.88
N ALA A 94 6.08 16.25 21.48
CA ALA A 94 5.76 16.39 22.91
C ALA A 94 4.31 15.99 23.27
N GLN A 95 3.38 15.99 22.32
CA GLN A 95 1.97 15.60 22.53
C GLN A 95 1.71 14.12 22.20
N SER A 96 2.68 13.43 21.62
CA SER A 96 2.59 12.03 21.19
C SER A 96 2.70 11.00 22.33
N ASP A 97 1.91 11.16 23.39
CA ASP A 97 1.63 10.09 24.39
C ASP A 97 0.47 9.18 23.93
N THR A 98 -0.01 9.35 22.69
CA THR A 98 -1.10 8.54 22.11
C THR A 98 -0.56 7.63 21.01
N GLU A 99 -0.99 6.36 21.04
CA GLU A 99 -0.53 5.20 20.23
C GLU A 99 -0.63 5.34 18.69
N PHE A 100 -0.92 6.53 18.16
CA PHE A 100 -1.19 6.81 16.75
C PHE A 100 -0.40 7.99 16.16
N ALA A 101 0.57 8.57 16.87
CA ALA A 101 1.35 9.66 16.32
C ALA A 101 2.27 9.15 15.19
N HIS A 102 2.12 9.74 14.00
CA HIS A 102 3.07 9.65 12.90
C HIS A 102 4.50 9.87 13.44
N THR A 103 5.50 9.18 12.88
CA THR A 103 6.91 9.49 13.18
C THR A 103 7.07 11.01 13.11
N PRO A 104 7.46 11.70 14.20
CA PRO A 104 7.46 13.15 14.23
C PRO A 104 8.36 13.63 13.10
N SER A 105 7.73 14.19 12.07
CA SER A 105 8.43 14.71 10.92
C SER A 105 9.24 15.88 11.41
N ASN A 106 10.55 15.92 11.19
CA ASN A 106 11.42 17.03 11.61
C ASN A 106 11.27 18.29 10.73
N ILE A 107 10.10 18.47 10.11
CA ILE A 107 9.84 19.46 9.08
C ILE A 107 8.83 20.47 9.61
N TRP A 108 9.18 21.75 9.60
CA TRP A 108 8.24 22.81 9.91
C TRP A 108 7.42 23.18 8.68
N VAL A 109 6.13 23.46 8.87
CA VAL A 109 5.26 23.90 7.77
C VAL A 109 4.76 25.31 8.04
N ILE A 110 5.08 26.25 7.16
CA ILE A 110 4.67 27.66 7.24
C ILE A 110 3.78 27.99 6.05
N ARG A 111 2.64 28.62 6.29
CA ARG A 111 1.72 29.06 5.24
C ARG A 111 1.70 30.57 5.13
N LYS A 112 1.87 31.08 3.91
CA LYS A 112 1.47 32.45 3.54
C LYS A 112 -0.02 32.42 3.26
N GLN A 113 -0.80 33.14 4.06
CA GLN A 113 -2.25 33.16 3.96
C GLN A 113 -2.80 34.58 4.04
N LEU A 114 -3.92 34.81 3.37
CA LEU A 114 -4.67 36.05 3.42
C LEU A 114 -5.94 35.83 4.23
N ARG A 115 -6.07 36.54 5.36
CA ARG A 115 -7.24 36.48 6.23
C ARG A 115 -8.18 37.64 5.94
N GLN A 116 -9.41 37.34 5.53
CA GLN A 116 -10.48 38.31 5.37
C GLN A 116 -11.53 38.12 6.45
N LYS A 117 -11.75 39.18 7.23
CA LYS A 117 -12.78 39.19 8.28
C LYS A 117 -14.07 39.78 7.75
N ARG A 118 -15.17 39.04 7.90
CA ARG A 118 -16.51 39.52 7.58
C ARG A 118 -17.30 39.67 8.89
N PRO A 119 -17.89 40.85 9.17
CA PRO A 119 -18.68 41.04 10.38
C PRO A 119 -19.78 39.97 10.50
N GLY A 120 -19.78 39.21 11.60
CA GLY A 120 -20.80 38.18 11.89
C GLY A 120 -20.63 36.84 11.15
N LYS A 121 -19.50 36.60 10.45
CA LYS A 121 -19.17 35.31 9.83
C LYS A 121 -17.78 34.83 10.26
N GLU A 122 -17.51 33.55 10.08
CA GLU A 122 -16.17 32.99 10.27
C GLU A 122 -15.15 33.63 9.33
N ASP A 123 -13.89 33.66 9.78
CA ASP A 123 -12.76 34.20 9.04
C ASP A 123 -12.54 33.42 7.73
N ASP A 124 -12.48 34.12 6.60
CA ASP A 124 -12.15 33.52 5.31
C ASP A 124 -10.63 33.53 5.15
N VAL A 125 -10.00 32.35 5.14
CA VAL A 125 -8.53 32.20 5.06
C VAL A 125 -8.18 31.56 3.74
N VAL A 126 -7.53 32.33 2.86
CA VAL A 126 -7.04 31.84 1.58
C VAL A 126 -5.54 31.57 1.69
N VAL A 127 -5.14 30.31 1.50
CA VAL A 127 -3.74 29.92 1.47
C VAL A 127 -3.15 30.28 0.11
N LEU A 128 -2.12 31.12 0.10
CA LEU A 128 -1.43 31.57 -1.12
C LEU A 128 -0.25 30.67 -1.44
N SER A 129 0.55 30.30 -0.45
CA SER A 129 1.75 29.47 -0.63
C SER A 129 2.10 28.74 0.66
N THR A 130 2.75 27.59 0.52
CA THR A 130 3.23 26.76 1.64
C THR A 130 4.73 26.62 1.55
N TYR A 131 5.40 26.70 2.69
CA TYR A 131 6.85 26.58 2.83
C TYR A 131 7.16 25.48 3.83
N TYR A 132 8.24 24.76 3.56
CA TYR A 132 8.75 23.70 4.42
C TYR A 132 10.12 24.11 4.95
N VAL A 133 10.37 23.94 6.25
CA VAL A 133 11.71 24.14 6.82
C VAL A 133 12.24 22.81 7.31
N VAL A 134 13.33 22.34 6.71
CA VAL A 134 14.00 21.08 7.06
C VAL A 134 15.40 21.41 7.54
N GLY A 135 15.69 21.19 8.83
CA GLY A 135 16.95 21.66 9.42
C GLY A 135 17.08 23.18 9.31
N ASP A 136 18.10 23.67 8.59
CA ASP A 136 18.33 25.08 8.29
C ASP A 136 17.83 25.52 6.91
N ALA A 137 17.24 24.62 6.11
CA ALA A 137 16.83 24.92 4.74
C ALA A 137 15.31 25.19 4.64
N VAL A 138 14.95 26.30 4.00
CA VAL A 138 13.58 26.72 3.71
C VAL A 138 13.27 26.42 2.25
N TYR A 139 12.21 25.67 1.99
CA TYR A 139 11.74 25.27 0.66
C TYR A 139 10.36 25.85 0.38
N MET A 140 10.13 26.32 -0.84
CA MET A 140 8.80 26.71 -1.31
C MET A 140 8.09 25.55 -2.01
N ALA A 141 6.87 25.22 -1.59
CA ALA A 141 6.06 24.21 -2.24
C ALA A 141 5.65 24.68 -3.66
N PRO A 142 5.89 23.88 -4.72
CA PRO A 142 5.38 24.21 -6.04
C PRO A 142 3.84 24.10 -6.06
N ALA A 143 3.19 24.91 -6.91
CA ALA A 143 1.75 24.78 -7.11
C ALA A 143 1.42 23.40 -7.68
N VAL A 144 0.37 22.76 -7.16
CA VAL A 144 -0.07 21.42 -7.61
C VAL A 144 -0.34 21.41 -9.12
N SER A 145 -0.89 22.49 -9.67
CA SER A 145 -1.11 22.66 -11.11
C SER A 145 0.19 22.61 -11.92
N SER A 146 1.27 23.23 -11.43
CA SER A 146 2.59 23.18 -12.05
C SER A 146 3.19 21.78 -12.00
N VAL A 147 3.05 21.08 -10.87
CA VAL A 147 3.52 19.69 -10.72
C VAL A 147 2.77 18.77 -11.68
N VAL A 148 1.44 18.84 -11.69
CA VAL A 148 0.61 18.02 -12.58
C VAL A 148 0.89 18.35 -14.04
N GLY A 149 0.99 19.63 -14.40
CA GLY A 149 1.32 20.08 -15.76
C GLY A 149 2.66 19.51 -16.24
N ASN A 150 3.70 19.60 -15.42
CA ASN A 150 5.02 19.06 -15.75
C ASN A 150 5.01 17.53 -15.87
N ARG A 151 4.26 16.82 -15.01
CA ARG A 151 4.13 15.37 -15.08
C ARG A 151 3.39 14.93 -16.34
N ILE A 152 2.30 15.61 -16.70
CA ILE A 152 1.57 15.37 -17.95
C ILE A 152 2.48 15.62 -19.15
N LEU A 153 3.20 16.74 -19.16
CA LEU A 153 4.14 17.05 -20.24
C LEU A 153 5.21 15.97 -20.37
N SER A 154 5.81 15.56 -19.25
CA SER A 154 6.83 14.50 -19.21
C SER A 154 6.29 13.16 -19.73
N ALA A 155 5.05 12.81 -19.35
CA ALA A 155 4.39 11.60 -19.83
C ALA A 155 4.14 11.66 -21.35
N VAL A 156 3.65 12.79 -21.86
CA VAL A 156 3.41 13.00 -23.30
C VAL A 156 4.73 12.97 -24.08
N THR A 157 5.79 13.61 -23.57
CA THR A 157 7.11 13.56 -24.20
C THR A 157 7.68 12.14 -24.19
N SER A 158 7.52 11.40 -23.09
CA SER A 158 7.95 10.00 -23.00
C SER A 158 7.18 9.10 -23.96
N LEU A 159 5.87 9.31 -24.06
CA LEU A 159 5.01 8.60 -25.02
C LEU A 159 5.40 8.93 -26.46
N THR A 160 5.72 10.18 -26.76
CA THR A 160 6.19 10.62 -28.07
C THR A 160 7.53 9.96 -28.42
N LYS A 161 8.46 9.90 -27.46
CA LYS A 161 9.73 9.16 -27.61
C LYS A 161 9.49 7.68 -27.86
N LEU A 162 8.59 7.05 -27.10
CA LEU A 162 8.20 5.65 -27.29
C LEU A 162 7.61 5.41 -28.67
N LEU A 163 6.69 6.25 -29.13
CA LEU A 163 6.09 6.14 -30.47
C LEU A 163 7.12 6.36 -31.57
N THR A 164 8.09 7.25 -31.36
CA THR A 164 9.20 7.45 -32.31
C THR A 164 10.07 6.19 -32.39
N VAL A 165 10.40 5.57 -31.25
CA VAL A 165 11.16 4.31 -31.18
C VAL A 165 10.35 3.11 -31.71
N ALA A 166 9.03 3.12 -31.55
CA ALA A 166 8.14 2.07 -32.03
C ALA A 166 7.82 2.20 -33.52
N SER A 167 7.89 3.41 -34.11
CA SER A 167 7.62 3.64 -35.52
C SER A 167 8.47 2.82 -36.51
N PRO A 168 9.76 2.51 -36.27
CA PRO A 168 10.54 1.60 -37.12
C PRO A 168 10.31 0.11 -36.81
N LEU A 169 9.59 -0.25 -35.73
CA LEU A 169 9.34 -1.65 -35.41
C LEU A 169 8.27 -2.22 -36.37
N PRO A 170 8.41 -3.48 -36.80
CA PRO A 170 7.48 -4.11 -37.73
C PRO A 170 6.05 -4.11 -37.17
N ILE A 171 5.11 -3.61 -37.96
CA ILE A 171 3.69 -3.50 -37.62
C ILE A 171 3.13 -4.91 -37.42
N PHE A 172 2.84 -5.28 -36.17
CA PHE A 172 2.00 -6.44 -35.89
C PHE A 172 0.55 -6.05 -36.17
N THR A 173 -0.04 -6.64 -37.22
CA THR A 173 -1.48 -6.57 -37.44
C THR A 173 -2.06 -7.95 -37.13
N PRO A 174 -3.10 -8.08 -36.29
CA PRO A 174 -3.68 -9.39 -35.92
C PRO A 174 -4.07 -10.26 -37.12
N SER A 175 -4.38 -9.65 -38.26
CA SER A 175 -4.74 -10.31 -39.51
C SER A 175 -3.57 -10.82 -40.35
N TYR A 176 -2.33 -10.35 -40.12
CA TYR A 176 -1.17 -10.69 -40.95
C TYR A 176 0.06 -11.20 -40.16
N GLY A 177 0.06 -11.15 -38.83
CA GLY A 177 1.21 -11.55 -38.00
C GLY A 177 2.38 -10.55 -38.07
N HIS A 178 3.58 -10.98 -37.67
CA HIS A 178 4.80 -10.16 -37.76
C HIS A 178 5.33 -10.14 -39.19
N VAL A 179 5.39 -8.96 -39.82
CA VAL A 179 6.02 -8.79 -41.14
C VAL A 179 7.34 -8.04 -40.95
N TYR A 180 8.48 -8.73 -41.11
CA TYR A 180 9.84 -8.15 -40.99
C TYR A 180 10.22 -7.24 -42.17
N MET A 181 9.35 -7.12 -43.16
CA MET A 181 9.49 -6.21 -44.29
C MET A 181 8.35 -5.19 -44.25
N PRO A 182 8.63 -3.87 -44.29
CA PRO A 182 7.56 -2.89 -44.38
C PRO A 182 6.72 -3.18 -45.63
N PRO A 183 5.38 -3.15 -45.55
CA PRO A 183 4.55 -3.33 -46.74
C PRO A 183 4.97 -2.27 -47.77
N GLY A 184 5.34 -2.74 -48.97
CA GLY A 184 5.77 -1.87 -50.05
C GLY A 184 4.72 -0.78 -50.30
N PRO A 185 5.13 0.44 -50.72
CA PRO A 185 4.20 1.53 -50.95
C PRO A 185 3.11 1.05 -51.92
N LYS A 186 1.84 1.17 -51.50
CA LYS A 186 0.69 0.88 -52.36
C LYS A 186 0.90 1.62 -53.67
N ALA A 187 0.90 0.88 -54.77
CA ALA A 187 1.06 1.43 -56.10
C ALA A 187 0.02 2.54 -56.30
N VAL A 188 0.53 3.76 -56.46
CA VAL A 188 -0.23 4.90 -56.95
C VAL A 188 -0.75 4.53 -58.33
N ASP A 189 -2.03 4.79 -58.57
CA ASP A 189 -2.73 4.61 -59.84
C ASP A 189 -1.84 4.98 -61.04
N ALA A 190 -1.49 4.00 -61.85
CA ALA A 190 -0.96 4.21 -63.19
C ALA A 190 -1.94 3.58 -64.20
N PRO A 191 -2.32 4.31 -65.26
CA PRO A 191 -3.46 3.97 -66.10
C PRO A 191 -3.11 2.81 -67.03
N GLN A 192 -3.92 1.74 -67.02
CA GLN A 192 -3.87 0.74 -68.09
C GLN A 192 -5.11 0.84 -68.97
N THR A 193 -4.82 1.33 -70.17
CA THR A 193 -5.58 1.17 -71.40
C THR A 193 -6.03 -0.27 -71.61
N THR A 194 -7.33 -0.39 -71.91
CA THR A 194 -8.00 -1.44 -72.68
C THR A 194 -7.13 -2.50 -73.35
N THR A 195 -7.37 -3.78 -73.05
CA THR A 195 -7.96 -4.72 -74.03
C THR A 195 -8.30 -6.06 -73.37
N THR A 196 -9.49 -6.53 -73.74
CA THR A 196 -10.15 -7.82 -73.52
C THR A 196 -9.32 -9.04 -73.89
N THR A 197 -9.52 -10.18 -73.19
CA THR A 197 -10.00 -11.52 -73.67
C THR A 197 -9.68 -12.58 -72.57
N THR A 198 -10.64 -13.04 -71.74
CA THR A 198 -11.33 -14.38 -71.76
C THR A 198 -10.36 -15.56 -71.45
N SER A 199 -10.54 -16.52 -70.52
CA SER A 199 -11.65 -17.03 -69.68
C SER A 199 -11.16 -18.21 -68.81
N GLN A 200 -11.98 -18.58 -67.80
CA GLN A 200 -12.15 -19.89 -67.09
C GLN A 200 -11.86 -19.82 -65.57
N SER A 201 -12.86 -19.47 -64.74
CA SER A 201 -13.89 -20.32 -64.07
C SER A 201 -13.33 -21.02 -62.82
N SER A 202 -13.85 -20.86 -61.59
CA SER A 202 -15.25 -20.99 -61.11
C SER A 202 -15.42 -20.18 -59.80
N GLN A 203 -16.42 -19.32 -59.49
CA GLN A 203 -17.89 -19.49 -59.34
C GLN A 203 -18.26 -20.66 -58.39
N GLN A 204 -19.16 -20.60 -57.40
CA GLN A 204 -20.27 -19.73 -56.91
C GLN A 204 -20.59 -20.20 -55.46
N SER A 205 -21.29 -19.49 -54.56
CA SER A 205 -22.76 -19.23 -54.48
C SER A 205 -23.04 -18.38 -53.22
N LYS A 206 -23.75 -17.24 -53.22
CA LYS A 206 -25.23 -17.00 -53.19
C LYS A 206 -25.95 -17.69 -52.01
N GLU A 207 -26.72 -17.02 -51.13
CA GLU A 207 -28.04 -16.37 -51.33
C GLU A 207 -28.40 -15.39 -50.17
N LEU A 208 -28.88 -14.16 -50.42
CA LEU A 208 -30.28 -13.62 -50.47
C LEU A 208 -30.95 -13.45 -49.08
N THR A 209 -31.52 -12.32 -48.63
CA THR A 209 -32.56 -11.42 -49.22
C THR A 209 -32.81 -10.20 -48.26
N PRO A 210 -33.78 -9.26 -48.46
CA PRO A 210 -33.68 -7.96 -49.13
C PRO A 210 -33.90 -6.71 -48.24
N VAL A 211 -33.70 -5.53 -48.84
CA VAL A 211 -34.09 -4.18 -48.35
C VAL A 211 -35.60 -3.94 -48.60
N PRO A 212 -36.20 -2.86 -48.06
CA PRO A 212 -36.66 -1.84 -48.99
C PRO A 212 -36.48 -0.37 -48.52
N ASP A 213 -36.20 0.44 -49.54
CA ASP A 213 -36.69 1.82 -49.78
C ASP A 213 -36.38 2.94 -48.79
N SER A 214 -36.22 4.20 -49.19
CA SER A 214 -35.95 4.91 -50.45
C SER A 214 -36.14 6.38 -50.05
N GLN A 215 -35.27 7.28 -50.53
CA GLN A 215 -35.49 8.72 -50.85
C GLN A 215 -34.18 9.49 -50.63
N SER A 216 -33.42 9.69 -51.70
CA SER A 216 -33.30 10.97 -52.42
C SER A 216 -32.79 12.11 -51.53
N SER A 217 -31.61 12.70 -51.77
CA SER A 217 -31.37 13.46 -52.99
C SER A 217 -29.93 13.99 -53.06
N ALA A 218 -29.39 13.89 -54.28
CA ALA A 218 -28.52 14.85 -54.97
C ALA A 218 -27.26 15.42 -54.30
N LYS A 219 -26.12 15.02 -54.90
CA LYS A 219 -25.06 15.87 -55.47
C LYS A 219 -25.00 17.32 -54.97
N THR A 220 -23.83 17.75 -54.49
CA THR A 220 -23.07 18.85 -55.12
C THR A 220 -21.61 18.82 -54.65
N PHE A 221 -20.71 18.97 -55.64
CA PHE A 221 -19.27 19.15 -55.53
C PHE A 221 -18.88 20.30 -54.60
N LEU A 222 -17.78 20.17 -53.86
CA LEU A 222 -16.99 21.34 -53.47
C LEU A 222 -15.54 21.20 -53.91
N THR A 223 -15.23 22.07 -54.86
CA THR A 223 -13.92 22.48 -55.36
C THR A 223 -13.08 23.04 -54.22
N THR A 224 -11.81 22.66 -54.22
CA THR A 224 -10.71 23.25 -53.47
C THR A 224 -10.64 24.77 -53.65
N THR A 225 -10.69 25.49 -52.54
CA THR A 225 -10.12 26.84 -52.43
C THR A 225 -9.18 26.86 -51.24
N SER A 226 -7.91 27.09 -51.52
CA SER A 226 -6.85 27.31 -50.55
C SER A 226 -7.03 28.65 -49.85
N THR A 227 -7.25 28.62 -48.53
CA THR A 227 -7.13 29.78 -47.66
C THR A 227 -6.24 29.44 -46.46
N THR A 228 -5.10 30.12 -46.41
CA THR A 228 -4.26 30.35 -45.23
C THR A 228 -5.10 30.79 -44.03
N SER A 229 -5.12 30.02 -42.94
CA SER A 229 -5.63 30.46 -41.64
C SER A 229 -4.87 29.86 -40.45
N ASN A 230 -4.23 30.75 -39.68
CA ASN A 230 -4.02 30.76 -38.23
C ASN A 230 -3.71 29.45 -37.46
N ALA A 231 -2.42 29.25 -37.16
CA ALA A 231 -1.90 28.26 -36.21
C ALA A 231 -2.28 28.50 -34.72
N LYS A 232 -3.20 29.43 -34.40
CA LYS A 232 -3.69 29.69 -33.03
C LYS A 232 -5.04 29.03 -32.70
N ASP A 233 -5.80 28.60 -33.71
CA ASP A 233 -7.13 28.00 -33.50
C ASP A 233 -7.11 26.48 -33.23
N THR A 234 -6.00 25.80 -33.55
CA THR A 234 -5.88 24.34 -33.39
C THR A 234 -5.85 23.93 -31.91
N SER A 235 -5.14 24.65 -31.05
CA SER A 235 -5.03 24.31 -29.61
C SER A 235 -6.39 24.31 -28.89
N TYR A 236 -7.28 25.24 -29.24
CA TYR A 236 -8.59 25.35 -28.61
C TYR A 236 -9.54 24.23 -29.08
N GLN A 237 -9.47 23.89 -30.37
CA GLN A 237 -10.19 22.76 -30.95
C GLN A 237 -9.70 21.42 -30.38
N HIS A 238 -8.39 21.23 -30.23
CA HIS A 238 -7.84 20.02 -29.60
C HIS A 238 -8.25 19.88 -28.13
N THR A 239 -8.28 20.98 -27.38
CA THR A 239 -8.74 20.98 -25.98
C THR A 239 -10.23 20.65 -25.88
N ARG A 240 -11.04 21.16 -26.82
CA ARG A 240 -12.47 20.89 -26.89
C ARG A 240 -12.75 19.43 -27.26
N ASN A 241 -12.03 18.89 -28.24
CA ASN A 241 -12.15 17.49 -28.65
C ASN A 241 -11.70 16.53 -27.54
N LEU A 242 -10.65 16.88 -26.80
CA LEU A 242 -10.21 16.10 -25.63
C LEU A 242 -11.27 16.12 -24.52
N MET A 243 -11.84 17.29 -24.24
CA MET A 243 -12.90 17.42 -23.24
C MET A 243 -14.15 16.64 -23.65
N GLU A 244 -14.50 16.65 -24.93
CA GLU A 244 -15.62 15.89 -25.48
C GLU A 244 -15.37 14.37 -25.40
N ALA A 245 -14.15 13.91 -25.70
CA ALA A 245 -13.75 12.51 -25.55
C ALA A 245 -13.78 12.05 -24.08
N MET A 246 -13.33 12.87 -23.13
CA MET A 246 -13.45 12.56 -21.70
C MET A 246 -14.89 12.56 -21.22
N ASN A 247 -15.74 13.43 -21.76
CA ASN A 247 -17.16 13.45 -21.42
C ASN A 247 -17.88 12.22 -21.98
N LEU A 248 -17.50 11.76 -23.18
CA LEU A 248 -17.99 10.50 -23.76
C LEU A 248 -17.53 9.30 -22.94
N LEU A 249 -16.25 9.24 -22.53
CA LEU A 249 -15.75 8.20 -21.64
C LEU A 249 -16.46 8.19 -20.28
N SER A 250 -16.74 9.37 -19.71
CA SER A 250 -17.45 9.45 -18.44
C SER A 250 -18.93 9.11 -18.54
N ARG A 251 -19.55 9.25 -19.72
CA ARG A 251 -20.97 8.96 -19.95
C ARG A 251 -21.24 7.54 -20.44
N TYR A 252 -20.31 7.00 -21.23
CA TYR A 252 -20.47 5.73 -21.95
C TYR A 252 -19.31 4.77 -21.68
N GLY A 253 -18.42 5.07 -20.73
CA GLY A 253 -17.29 4.20 -20.37
C GLY A 253 -17.69 2.80 -19.94
N ASP A 254 -18.91 2.68 -19.40
CA ASP A 254 -19.51 1.41 -19.01
C ASP A 254 -20.16 0.67 -20.19
N GLU A 255 -20.43 1.34 -21.32
CA GLU A 255 -21.02 0.74 -22.53
C GLU A 255 -19.98 0.11 -23.48
N PHE A 256 -18.70 0.45 -23.32
CA PHE A 256 -17.60 -0.05 -24.17
C PHE A 256 -16.91 -1.31 -23.64
N MET A 257 -17.39 -1.87 -22.53
CA MET A 257 -17.01 -3.22 -22.12
C MET A 257 -17.97 -4.18 -22.81
N ASP A 258 -17.49 -4.86 -23.85
CA ASP A 258 -18.21 -5.97 -24.47
C ASP A 258 -18.49 -7.01 -23.36
N GLU A 259 -19.72 -7.03 -22.83
CA GLU A 259 -20.17 -7.89 -21.71
C GLU A 259 -20.07 -9.39 -22.02
N THR A 260 -19.66 -9.74 -23.24
CA THR A 260 -19.29 -11.08 -23.66
C THR A 260 -17.81 -11.13 -24.04
N PRO A 261 -16.92 -11.61 -23.15
CA PRO A 261 -15.51 -11.73 -23.48
C PRO A 261 -15.32 -12.69 -24.66
N LEU A 262 -14.61 -12.24 -25.69
CA LEU A 262 -14.18 -13.08 -26.80
C LEU A 262 -13.20 -14.12 -26.26
N SER A 263 -13.56 -15.39 -26.37
CA SER A 263 -12.72 -16.52 -25.96
C SER A 263 -12.37 -17.38 -27.17
N GLY A 264 -11.12 -17.86 -27.22
CA GLY A 264 -10.61 -18.70 -28.30
C GLY A 264 -9.20 -18.30 -28.78
N GLU A 265 -8.60 -19.19 -29.55
CA GLU A 265 -7.29 -18.95 -30.20
C GLU A 265 -7.46 -18.01 -31.41
N PRO A 266 -6.43 -17.25 -31.81
CA PRO A 266 -6.50 -16.38 -32.98
C PRO A 266 -6.91 -17.16 -34.24
N GLY A 267 -8.15 -16.92 -34.72
CA GLY A 267 -8.74 -17.62 -35.86
C GLY A 267 -9.97 -18.47 -35.55
N SER A 268 -10.30 -18.72 -34.28
CA SER A 268 -11.54 -19.40 -33.87
C SER A 268 -12.16 -18.77 -32.62
N PHE A 269 -12.61 -17.53 -32.72
CA PHE A 269 -13.32 -16.87 -31.62
C PHE A 269 -14.75 -17.41 -31.48
N ILE A 270 -15.14 -17.74 -30.25
CA ILE A 270 -16.49 -18.16 -29.90
C ILE A 270 -17.10 -17.08 -28.99
N LEU A 271 -18.28 -16.58 -29.38
CA LEU A 271 -19.07 -15.69 -28.53
C LEU A 271 -19.81 -16.54 -27.48
N SER A 272 -19.54 -16.30 -26.19
CA SER A 272 -20.28 -16.95 -25.10
C SER A 272 -21.73 -16.48 -25.09
N LYS A 273 -22.70 -17.39 -25.24
CA LYS A 273 -24.13 -17.04 -25.27
C LYS A 273 -24.60 -16.40 -23.96
N ALA A 274 -25.33 -15.30 -24.09
CA ALA A 274 -25.97 -14.53 -23.02
C ALA A 274 -27.07 -15.35 -22.30
N ASN A 275 -27.12 -15.24 -20.97
CA ASN A 275 -28.32 -15.53 -20.20
C ASN A 275 -28.90 -14.21 -19.67
N GLU A 276 -30.18 -14.01 -19.96
CA GLU A 276 -31.02 -12.87 -19.60
C GLU A 276 -31.07 -12.62 -18.09
N SER A 277 -30.75 -11.40 -17.65
CA SER A 277 -31.42 -10.75 -16.49
C SER A 277 -31.08 -9.25 -16.36
N THR A 278 -31.24 -8.47 -17.43
CA THR A 278 -31.22 -7.00 -17.35
C THR A 278 -32.63 -6.43 -17.42
N THR A 279 -33.41 -6.61 -16.35
CA THR A 279 -34.68 -5.88 -16.16
C THR A 279 -35.04 -5.71 -14.68
N ALA A 280 -34.18 -5.10 -13.87
CA ALA A 280 -34.57 -4.75 -12.49
C ALA A 280 -33.95 -3.48 -11.89
N ALA A 281 -33.10 -2.73 -12.60
CA ALA A 281 -32.49 -1.50 -12.07
C ALA A 281 -32.95 -0.25 -12.83
N ARG A 282 -34.27 -0.12 -13.05
CA ARG A 282 -34.85 1.15 -13.52
C ARG A 282 -36.24 1.34 -12.96
N ARG A 283 -36.34 1.54 -11.64
CA ARG A 283 -37.52 2.16 -11.03
C ARG A 283 -37.22 2.68 -9.63
N VAL A 284 -37.63 3.94 -9.44
CA VAL A 284 -37.89 4.66 -8.19
C VAL A 284 -36.74 5.50 -7.62
N ALA A 285 -36.57 6.67 -8.23
CA ALA A 285 -36.49 7.92 -7.47
C ALA A 285 -37.92 8.46 -7.23
N LYS A 286 -38.10 9.18 -6.11
CA LYS A 286 -39.31 9.80 -5.50
C LYS A 286 -40.06 8.93 -4.49
N THR A 287 -40.05 9.33 -3.21
CA THR A 287 -41.15 10.11 -2.58
C THR A 287 -40.78 10.50 -1.14
N THR A 288 -41.24 11.68 -0.73
CA THR A 288 -40.99 12.47 0.48
C THR A 288 -42.06 12.21 1.57
N THR A 289 -41.75 12.54 2.85
CA THR A 289 -42.65 12.86 4.02
C THR A 289 -43.47 11.69 4.63
N THR A 290 -43.61 11.46 5.96
CA THR A 290 -43.93 12.32 7.12
C THR A 290 -43.67 11.63 8.51
N THR A 291 -43.18 12.42 9.48
CA THR A 291 -43.47 12.56 10.95
C THR A 291 -43.79 11.41 11.94
N ASN A 292 -43.22 11.59 13.16
CA ASN A 292 -43.75 11.39 14.54
C ASN A 292 -43.75 9.96 15.15
N MET A 293 -43.49 9.66 16.44
CA MET A 293 -43.27 10.40 17.71
C MET A 293 -42.74 9.43 18.82
N HIS A 294 -42.09 10.00 19.84
CA HIS A 294 -42.09 9.63 21.28
C HIS A 294 -41.10 8.61 21.91
N ALA A 295 -40.28 9.15 22.84
CA ALA A 295 -39.74 8.54 24.06
C ALA A 295 -40.79 8.65 25.21
N PRO A 296 -40.59 8.13 26.46
CA PRO A 296 -39.51 8.53 27.39
C PRO A 296 -38.94 7.44 28.36
N ALA A 297 -37.92 7.85 29.12
CA ALA A 297 -37.20 7.19 30.23
C ALA A 297 -38.10 6.85 31.46
N VAL A 298 -37.71 6.12 32.53
CA VAL A 298 -36.70 6.39 33.61
C VAL A 298 -36.41 5.08 34.48
N PRO A 299 -35.72 5.04 35.66
CA PRO A 299 -34.41 4.38 35.88
C PRO A 299 -34.33 3.32 37.05
N ARG A 300 -33.17 2.67 37.29
CA ARG A 300 -32.83 2.15 38.66
C ARG A 300 -31.33 1.82 38.92
N LYS A 301 -30.74 2.60 39.85
CA LYS A 301 -29.85 2.31 41.02
C LYS A 301 -28.91 1.07 41.01
N THR A 302 -27.58 1.31 41.03
CA THR A 302 -26.59 1.28 42.17
C THR A 302 -26.22 -0.09 42.75
N GLY A 303 -24.92 -0.40 42.73
CA GLY A 303 -24.27 -1.41 43.57
C GLY A 303 -22.75 -1.45 43.36
N THR A 304 -22.00 -0.82 44.26
CA THR A 304 -20.53 -0.93 44.43
C THR A 304 -20.13 -2.31 44.98
N PRO A 305 -18.84 -2.71 44.84
CA PRO A 305 -18.15 -3.19 46.03
C PRO A 305 -16.72 -2.63 46.22
N SER A 306 -16.30 -2.80 47.47
CA SER A 306 -15.21 -2.17 48.21
C SER A 306 -13.83 -2.78 47.94
N VAL A 307 -12.80 -1.95 48.15
CA VAL A 307 -11.37 -2.26 48.23
C VAL A 307 -10.96 -2.53 49.69
N THR A 308 -9.97 -3.39 49.92
CA THR A 308 -9.08 -3.47 51.10
C THR A 308 -7.93 -4.43 50.72
N GLU A 309 -6.80 -3.95 50.19
CA GLU A 309 -5.54 -3.52 50.85
C GLU A 309 -4.74 -4.58 51.65
N SER A 310 -3.51 -4.82 51.14
CA SER A 310 -2.22 -4.98 51.87
C SER A 310 -2.03 -6.22 52.76
N SER A 311 -0.85 -6.76 53.06
CA SER A 311 0.55 -6.61 52.64
C SER A 311 1.37 -7.79 53.22
N THR A 312 2.48 -8.11 52.54
CA THR A 312 3.75 -8.81 52.90
C THR A 312 3.93 -9.61 54.21
N PRO A 313 4.82 -10.63 54.21
CA PRO A 313 6.01 -10.48 55.07
C PRO A 313 7.33 -11.07 54.51
N ALA A 314 8.43 -10.63 55.12
CA ALA A 314 9.82 -11.01 54.83
C ALA A 314 10.45 -11.91 55.92
N LYS A 315 11.42 -12.73 55.48
CA LYS A 315 12.62 -13.29 56.17
C LYS A 315 12.49 -14.22 57.41
N GLY A 316 13.08 -15.42 57.24
CA GLY A 316 14.22 -15.91 58.03
C GLY A 316 13.96 -16.98 59.11
N GLY A 317 14.51 -18.19 58.93
CA GLY A 317 14.62 -19.20 59.99
C GLY A 317 15.15 -20.54 59.48
N ASP A 318 16.36 -20.91 59.90
CA ASP A 318 17.12 -22.11 59.54
C ASP A 318 16.81 -23.26 60.53
N SER A 319 16.65 -24.49 60.05
CA SER A 319 16.61 -25.74 60.85
C SER A 319 16.76 -26.96 59.93
N THR A 320 17.82 -27.73 60.14
CA THR A 320 18.17 -28.96 59.41
C THR A 320 17.78 -30.19 60.23
N ILE A 321 17.09 -31.20 59.66
CA ILE A 321 17.35 -32.68 59.75
C ILE A 321 16.62 -33.41 58.58
N GLN A 322 17.41 -33.97 57.64
CA GLN A 322 17.39 -35.34 57.03
C GLN A 322 16.06 -36.19 57.04
N ILE A 323 15.59 -36.97 56.06
CA ILE A 323 16.06 -37.63 54.80
C ILE A 323 14.81 -38.00 53.96
N ALA A 324 14.84 -37.86 52.62
CA ALA A 324 14.33 -38.84 51.64
C ALA A 324 14.43 -38.27 50.21
N ASN A 325 14.99 -39.06 49.31
CA ASN A 325 15.28 -38.74 47.90
C ASN A 325 14.18 -37.94 47.17
N MET A 326 14.45 -36.67 46.88
CA MET A 326 13.90 -35.97 45.72
C MET A 326 14.99 -35.05 45.17
N THR A 327 15.53 -35.40 44.01
CA THR A 327 16.30 -34.49 43.17
C THR A 327 15.44 -33.27 42.88
N VAL A 328 15.75 -32.15 43.53
CA VAL A 328 15.21 -30.83 43.18
C VAL A 328 15.93 -30.39 41.92
N THR A 329 15.32 -30.64 40.76
CA THR A 329 15.69 -29.95 39.54
C THR A 329 15.23 -28.50 39.69
N THR A 330 16.16 -27.59 39.96
CA THR A 330 15.95 -26.15 39.83
C THR A 330 15.49 -25.84 38.40
N GLY A 331 14.18 -25.72 38.20
CA GLY A 331 13.58 -25.44 36.91
C GLY A 331 13.85 -24.01 36.47
N GLN A 332 14.92 -23.80 35.69
CA GLN A 332 14.88 -22.76 34.67
C GLN A 332 13.73 -23.12 33.73
N GLN A 333 12.64 -22.34 33.76
CA GLN A 333 11.56 -22.47 32.77
C GLN A 333 12.17 -22.21 31.39
N THR A 334 12.47 -23.28 30.65
CA THR A 334 12.91 -23.17 29.26
C THR A 334 11.76 -22.59 28.45
N LYS A 335 11.96 -21.37 27.93
CA LYS A 335 10.98 -20.69 27.08
C LYS A 335 10.62 -21.59 25.89
N GLN A 336 9.34 -21.66 25.54
CA GLN A 336 8.87 -22.51 24.44
C GLN A 336 9.37 -21.99 23.10
N ALA A 337 9.65 -22.89 22.16
CA ALA A 337 10.04 -22.52 20.80
C ALA A 337 8.86 -21.90 20.05
N VAL A 338 9.13 -20.85 19.28
CA VAL A 338 8.16 -20.16 18.45
C VAL A 338 8.63 -20.22 17.00
N VAL A 339 7.82 -20.81 16.13
CA VAL A 339 8.14 -20.96 14.71
C VAL A 339 7.15 -20.14 13.89
N CYS A 340 7.68 -19.25 13.06
CA CYS A 340 6.88 -18.51 12.10
C CYS A 340 6.79 -19.27 10.77
N VAL A 341 5.57 -19.50 10.28
CA VAL A 341 5.33 -20.20 9.02
C VAL A 341 4.85 -19.22 7.94
N PHE A 342 5.64 -19.09 6.88
CA PHE A 342 5.26 -18.40 5.65
C PHE A 342 4.68 -19.42 4.67
N CYS A 343 3.48 -19.17 4.15
CA CYS A 343 2.79 -20.10 3.25
C CYS A 343 1.72 -19.39 2.42
N GLY A 344 1.25 -20.05 1.35
CA GLY A 344 0.21 -19.50 0.49
C GLY A 344 -1.17 -19.37 1.15
N SER A 345 -1.92 -18.33 0.76
CA SER A 345 -3.35 -18.16 1.11
C SER A 345 -4.29 -19.11 0.36
N VAL A 346 -3.75 -19.86 -0.60
CA VAL A 346 -4.43 -20.91 -1.38
C VAL A 346 -3.79 -22.27 -1.09
N GLY A 347 -4.52 -23.37 -1.29
CA GLY A 347 -4.01 -24.72 -1.01
C GLY A 347 -3.01 -25.26 -2.04
N GLY A 348 -3.01 -24.69 -3.26
CA GLY A 348 -2.26 -25.22 -4.40
C GLY A 348 -2.98 -26.37 -5.11
N ASN A 349 -2.53 -26.69 -6.32
CA ASN A 349 -3.14 -27.75 -7.14
C ASN A 349 -2.70 -29.16 -6.71
N ASN A 350 -1.53 -29.28 -6.07
CA ASN A 350 -1.01 -30.55 -5.59
C ASN A 350 -1.40 -30.75 -4.11
N PRO A 351 -2.16 -31.81 -3.76
CA PRO A 351 -2.61 -32.06 -2.39
C PRO A 351 -1.46 -32.28 -1.40
N ALA A 352 -0.28 -32.68 -1.88
CA ALA A 352 0.90 -32.90 -1.04
C ALA A 352 1.29 -31.65 -0.21
N HIS A 353 0.99 -30.44 -0.68
CA HIS A 353 1.26 -29.21 0.07
C HIS A 353 0.32 -29.03 1.27
N LEU A 354 -0.96 -29.36 1.11
CA LEU A 354 -1.93 -29.34 2.22
C LEU A 354 -1.61 -30.43 3.24
N GLU A 355 -1.25 -31.63 2.78
CA GLU A 355 -0.81 -32.72 3.64
C GLU A 355 0.44 -32.34 4.44
N ALA A 356 1.41 -31.69 3.79
CA ALA A 356 2.61 -31.18 4.46
C ALA A 356 2.29 -30.12 5.51
N ALA A 357 1.34 -29.21 5.26
CA ALA A 357 0.90 -28.21 6.24
C ALA A 357 0.24 -28.85 7.47
N VAL A 358 -0.60 -29.85 7.27
CA VAL A 358 -1.25 -30.62 8.36
C VAL A 358 -0.22 -31.44 9.14
N ALA A 359 0.73 -32.09 8.45
CA ALA A 359 1.80 -32.84 9.09
C ALA A 359 2.73 -31.91 9.91
N LEU A 360 2.99 -30.69 9.43
CA LEU A 360 3.79 -29.69 10.15
C LEU A 360 3.12 -29.27 11.46
N ALA A 361 1.80 -29.04 11.44
CA ALA A 361 1.03 -28.76 12.65
C ALA A 361 1.12 -29.90 13.68
N ARG A 362 1.08 -31.17 13.23
CA ARG A 362 1.26 -32.33 14.12
C ARG A 362 2.65 -32.37 14.74
N ALA A 363 3.69 -32.13 13.94
CA ALA A 363 5.07 -32.05 14.43
C ALA A 363 5.24 -30.92 15.47
N PHE A 364 4.55 -29.78 15.29
CA PHE A 364 4.59 -28.68 16.26
C PHE A 364 3.91 -29.05 17.58
N HIS A 365 2.76 -29.76 17.52
CA HIS A 365 2.10 -30.27 18.71
C HIS A 365 2.98 -31.25 19.50
N GLU A 366 3.56 -32.25 18.82
CA GLU A 366 4.40 -33.27 19.45
C GLU A 366 5.63 -32.68 20.16
N GLN A 367 6.15 -31.56 19.67
CA GLN A 367 7.34 -30.89 20.18
C GLN A 367 7.03 -29.63 21.02
N ASN A 368 5.75 -29.39 21.33
CA ASN A 368 5.28 -28.23 22.11
C ASN A 368 5.77 -26.87 21.55
N VAL A 369 5.65 -26.69 20.23
CA VAL A 369 6.07 -25.49 19.50
C VAL A 369 4.87 -24.58 19.25
N HIS A 370 5.04 -23.28 19.48
CA HIS A 370 4.05 -22.26 19.14
C HIS A 370 4.19 -21.82 17.68
N LEU A 371 3.06 -21.59 17.02
CA LEU A 371 2.98 -21.12 15.65
C LEU A 371 2.73 -19.62 15.61
N VAL A 372 3.56 -18.91 14.85
CA VAL A 372 3.30 -17.55 14.38
C VAL A 372 3.02 -17.61 12.89
N TYR A 373 2.00 -16.90 12.40
CA TYR A 373 1.71 -16.90 10.97
C TYR A 373 0.94 -15.64 10.52
N GLY A 374 0.69 -15.55 9.22
CA GLY A 374 0.07 -14.40 8.58
C GLY A 374 -1.41 -14.09 8.91
N GLY A 375 -2.07 -14.92 9.73
CA GLY A 375 -3.44 -14.64 10.21
C GLY A 375 -4.59 -14.95 9.24
N GLY A 376 -4.31 -15.55 8.08
CA GLY A 376 -5.34 -15.96 7.11
C GLY A 376 -6.12 -17.21 7.54
N THR A 377 -7.34 -17.38 7.00
CA THR A 377 -8.21 -18.54 7.33
C THR A 377 -8.34 -19.57 6.21
N HIS A 378 -7.78 -19.27 5.03
CA HIS A 378 -7.90 -20.10 3.81
C HIS A 378 -6.55 -20.75 3.45
N GLY A 379 -6.60 -21.73 2.55
CA GLY A 379 -5.42 -22.37 1.98
C GLY A 379 -4.51 -23.05 3.01
N LEU A 380 -3.19 -23.01 2.75
CA LEU A 380 -2.19 -23.61 3.64
C LEU A 380 -2.13 -22.91 5.00
N MET A 381 -2.29 -21.58 5.02
CA MET A 381 -2.37 -20.78 6.25
C MET A 381 -3.49 -21.25 7.17
N GLY A 382 -4.69 -21.40 6.64
CA GLY A 382 -5.84 -21.90 7.40
C GLY A 382 -5.67 -23.35 7.87
N ALA A 383 -5.08 -24.20 7.04
CA ALA A 383 -4.88 -25.62 7.34
C ALA A 383 -3.90 -25.83 8.52
N VAL A 384 -2.73 -25.18 8.50
CA VAL A 384 -1.73 -25.31 9.57
C VAL A 384 -2.24 -24.73 10.90
N ALA A 385 -2.90 -23.57 10.86
CA ALA A 385 -3.43 -22.91 12.04
C ALA A 385 -4.56 -23.74 12.68
N ARG A 386 -5.55 -24.16 11.88
CA ARG A 386 -6.70 -24.92 12.37
C ARG A 386 -6.29 -26.26 12.97
N GLU A 387 -5.39 -26.99 12.30
CA GLU A 387 -4.93 -28.28 12.81
C GLU A 387 -4.14 -28.12 14.12
N LEU A 388 -3.29 -27.10 14.25
CA LEU A 388 -2.55 -26.90 15.50
C LEU A 388 -3.46 -26.45 16.64
N VAL A 389 -4.45 -25.59 16.39
CA VAL A 389 -5.46 -25.23 17.40
C VAL A 389 -6.26 -26.44 17.84
N ARG A 390 -6.64 -27.32 16.91
CA ARG A 390 -7.37 -28.56 17.21
C ARG A 390 -6.58 -29.49 18.14
N LEU A 391 -5.25 -29.49 18.04
CA LEU A 391 -4.36 -30.37 18.82
C LEU A 391 -3.87 -29.73 20.13
N SER A 392 -3.45 -28.46 20.10
CA SER A 392 -2.77 -27.77 21.21
C SER A 392 -3.58 -26.63 21.83
N GLY A 393 -4.75 -26.31 21.27
CA GLY A 393 -5.62 -25.21 21.70
C GLY A 393 -5.27 -23.84 21.11
N PRO A 394 -6.13 -22.83 21.31
CA PRO A 394 -6.00 -21.52 20.65
C PRO A 394 -4.74 -20.72 21.02
N LYS A 395 -4.21 -20.93 22.23
CA LYS A 395 -3.00 -20.24 22.72
C LYS A 395 -1.71 -20.71 22.04
N ALA A 396 -1.75 -21.85 21.35
CA ALA A 396 -0.61 -22.37 20.61
C ALA A 396 -0.36 -21.62 19.28
N VAL A 397 -1.35 -20.86 18.78
CA VAL A 397 -1.30 -20.19 17.48
C VAL A 397 -1.52 -18.70 17.63
N HIS A 398 -0.65 -17.91 17.01
CA HIS A 398 -0.73 -16.45 16.94
C HIS A 398 -0.69 -15.98 15.48
N GLY A 399 -1.83 -15.49 14.98
CA GLY A 399 -1.94 -14.85 13.68
C GLY A 399 -1.74 -13.34 13.75
N ILE A 400 -1.00 -12.76 12.81
CA ILE A 400 -0.79 -11.32 12.72
C ILE A 400 -1.27 -10.83 11.35
N ILE A 401 -2.33 -10.02 11.36
CA ILE A 401 -3.05 -9.62 10.13
C ILE A 401 -3.15 -8.10 10.04
N PRO A 402 -2.87 -7.48 8.88
CA PRO A 402 -3.03 -6.04 8.72
C PRO A 402 -4.51 -5.66 8.64
N LYS A 403 -4.85 -4.47 9.13
CA LYS A 403 -6.22 -3.93 9.17
C LYS A 403 -6.89 -3.93 7.78
N ALA A 404 -6.13 -3.70 6.72
CA ALA A 404 -6.63 -3.69 5.34
C ALA A 404 -7.16 -5.06 4.85
N LEU A 405 -6.75 -6.17 5.47
CA LEU A 405 -7.15 -7.53 5.08
C LEU A 405 -8.28 -8.10 5.95
N VAL A 406 -8.79 -7.31 6.91
CA VAL A 406 -9.90 -7.68 7.80
C VAL A 406 -11.21 -7.08 7.29
N LYS A 407 -12.25 -7.91 7.15
CA LYS A 407 -13.62 -7.46 6.89
C LYS A 407 -14.44 -7.46 8.17
N PHE A 408 -15.02 -6.32 8.54
CA PHE A 408 -15.97 -6.25 9.66
C PHE A 408 -17.39 -6.54 9.15
N LYS A 409 -18.11 -7.47 9.78
CA LYS A 409 -19.54 -7.72 9.52
C LYS A 409 -20.38 -7.06 10.62
N ASP A 410 -21.33 -6.22 10.22
CA ASP A 410 -22.31 -5.59 11.12
C ASP A 410 -23.30 -6.65 11.63
N GLY A 411 -23.57 -6.62 12.93
CA GLY A 411 -24.39 -7.60 13.62
C GLY A 411 -25.88 -7.44 13.34
N GLN A 412 -26.38 -8.00 12.23
CA GLN A 412 -27.78 -8.43 12.12
C GLN A 412 -27.82 -9.83 11.50
N GLN A 413 -28.30 -10.79 12.29
CA GLN A 413 -28.47 -12.18 11.87
C GLN A 413 -29.53 -12.28 10.78
N GLN A 414 -29.23 -12.99 9.71
CA GLN A 414 -30.18 -13.90 9.06
C GLN A 414 -29.41 -15.14 8.58
N GLN A 415 -29.77 -16.29 9.16
CA GLN A 415 -29.43 -17.60 8.63
C GLN A 415 -30.07 -17.75 7.24
N GLN A 416 -29.25 -17.97 6.22
CA GLN A 416 -29.69 -18.67 5.02
C GLN A 416 -28.68 -19.78 4.73
N GLN A 417 -29.22 -20.97 4.56
CA GLN A 417 -28.53 -22.22 4.31
C GLN A 417 -27.66 -22.11 3.05
N GLU A 418 -26.44 -22.60 3.15
CA GLU A 418 -25.55 -22.85 2.02
C GLU A 418 -26.13 -23.98 1.16
N ASP A 419 -26.35 -23.68 -0.13
CA ASP A 419 -26.37 -24.70 -1.17
C ASP A 419 -25.22 -24.39 -2.14
N GLY A 420 -24.35 -25.39 -2.31
CA GLY A 420 -23.04 -25.23 -2.92
C GLY A 420 -23.06 -24.82 -4.39
N LYS A 421 -22.21 -23.86 -4.75
CA LYS A 421 -21.61 -23.71 -6.08
C LYS A 421 -20.37 -22.83 -5.99
N VAL A 422 -19.23 -23.43 -6.32
CA VAL A 422 -17.92 -22.79 -6.40
C VAL A 422 -17.93 -21.82 -7.58
N HIS A 423 -17.78 -20.53 -7.31
CA HIS A 423 -17.51 -19.51 -8.32
C HIS A 423 -16.09 -18.98 -8.13
N GLU A 424 -15.20 -19.34 -9.05
CA GLU A 424 -13.87 -18.75 -9.20
C GLU A 424 -14.01 -17.38 -9.86
N GLY A 425 -13.83 -16.32 -9.08
CA GLY A 425 -13.77 -14.92 -9.54
C GLY A 425 -12.48 -14.28 -9.04
N ALA A 426 -11.66 -13.79 -9.98
CA ALA A 426 -10.29 -13.35 -9.81
C ALA A 426 -10.13 -11.99 -9.08
N GLY A 427 -10.46 -11.97 -7.79
CA GLY A 427 -10.05 -10.95 -6.84
C GLY A 427 -9.78 -11.62 -5.49
N LYS A 428 -8.65 -11.34 -4.84
CA LYS A 428 -8.35 -11.93 -3.52
C LYS A 428 -9.44 -11.50 -2.52
N THR A 429 -10.27 -12.44 -2.11
CA THR A 429 -11.23 -12.30 -1.00
C THR A 429 -10.47 -11.87 0.26
N HIS A 430 -11.10 -11.07 1.14
CA HIS A 430 -10.51 -10.68 2.42
C HIS A 430 -10.04 -11.92 3.21
N GLU A 431 -8.83 -11.86 3.77
CA GLU A 431 -8.20 -13.02 4.39
C GLU A 431 -8.87 -13.43 5.71
N ARG A 432 -9.62 -12.51 6.36
CA ARG A 432 -10.41 -12.79 7.57
C ARG A 432 -11.65 -11.91 7.70
N THR A 433 -12.72 -12.47 8.26
CA THR A 433 -13.95 -11.74 8.63
C THR A 433 -14.13 -11.72 10.15
N VAL A 434 -14.43 -10.56 10.73
CA VAL A 434 -14.57 -10.31 12.17
C VAL A 434 -15.93 -9.63 12.46
N GLN A 435 -16.55 -9.95 13.60
CA GLN A 435 -17.80 -9.28 14.03
C GLN A 435 -17.50 -7.92 14.65
N GLU A 436 -18.32 -6.89 14.37
CA GLU A 436 -18.04 -5.49 14.75
C GLU A 436 -17.89 -5.23 16.27
N THR A 437 -18.36 -6.15 17.12
CA THR A 437 -18.21 -6.07 18.59
C THR A 437 -16.78 -6.29 19.08
N ASP A 438 -15.90 -6.88 18.25
CA ASP A 438 -14.49 -7.15 18.55
C ASP A 438 -13.55 -6.10 17.92
N LYS A 439 -13.78 -4.81 18.20
CA LYS A 439 -12.84 -3.71 17.86
C LYS A 439 -11.57 -3.70 18.74
N ARG A 440 -11.19 -4.83 19.34
CA ARG A 440 -9.98 -4.96 20.16
C ARG A 440 -8.78 -5.28 19.26
N THR A 441 -7.61 -4.72 19.58
CA THR A 441 -6.33 -4.96 18.88
C THR A 441 -5.96 -6.45 18.85
N GLU A 442 -6.48 -7.22 19.81
CA GLU A 442 -6.40 -8.68 19.88
C GLU A 442 -7.81 -9.27 19.84
N LEU A 443 -8.05 -10.16 18.88
CA LEU A 443 -9.30 -10.90 18.74
C LEU A 443 -9.30 -12.10 19.69
N ASN A 444 -10.47 -12.39 20.28
CA ASN A 444 -10.67 -13.55 21.17
C ASN A 444 -10.33 -14.88 20.46
N GLU A 445 -9.98 -15.90 21.25
CA GLU A 445 -9.57 -17.24 20.80
C GLU A 445 -10.53 -17.82 19.72
N THR A 446 -10.05 -17.96 18.48
CA THR A 446 -10.81 -18.55 17.35
C THR A 446 -10.35 -19.97 17.03
N GLU A 447 -11.01 -20.66 16.08
CA GLU A 447 -10.53 -21.95 15.53
C GLU A 447 -9.15 -21.85 14.85
N TYR A 448 -8.67 -20.63 14.59
CA TYR A 448 -7.33 -20.33 14.06
C TYR A 448 -6.40 -19.65 15.07
N GLY A 449 -6.77 -19.65 16.36
CA GLY A 449 -5.94 -19.16 17.46
C GLY A 449 -6.15 -17.69 17.81
N LEU A 450 -5.19 -17.14 18.56
CA LEU A 450 -5.10 -15.72 18.89
C LEU A 450 -4.77 -14.93 17.61
N THR A 451 -5.32 -13.73 17.47
CA THR A 451 -4.98 -12.88 16.32
C THR A 451 -4.82 -11.43 16.71
N THR A 452 -3.72 -10.82 16.28
CA THR A 452 -3.42 -9.40 16.47
C THR A 452 -3.60 -8.66 15.15
N ILE A 453 -4.38 -7.58 15.19
CA ILE A 453 -4.57 -6.69 14.04
C ILE A 453 -3.51 -5.58 14.09
N VAL A 454 -2.75 -5.43 13.01
CA VAL A 454 -1.70 -4.41 12.89
C VAL A 454 -2.07 -3.37 11.83
N PRO A 455 -1.50 -2.16 11.88
CA PRO A 455 -1.84 -1.09 10.93
C PRO A 455 -1.43 -1.41 9.49
N ASP A 456 -0.27 -2.01 9.28
CA ASP A 456 0.35 -2.15 7.96
C ASP A 456 1.19 -3.44 7.81
N MET A 457 1.67 -3.72 6.59
CA MET A 457 2.43 -4.92 6.24
C MET A 457 3.85 -4.95 6.84
N HIS A 458 4.49 -3.80 7.07
CA HIS A 458 5.82 -3.76 7.69
C HIS A 458 5.72 -4.09 9.18
N THR A 459 4.76 -3.49 9.88
CA THR A 459 4.47 -3.78 11.28
C THR A 459 4.10 -5.25 11.46
N ARG A 460 3.35 -5.83 10.50
CA ARG A 460 3.04 -7.27 10.45
C ARG A 460 4.31 -8.13 10.45
N LYS A 461 5.21 -7.93 9.47
CA LYS A 461 6.44 -8.73 9.33
C LYS A 461 7.37 -8.54 10.51
N ARG A 462 7.52 -7.30 10.99
CA ARG A 462 8.32 -7.00 12.19
C ARG A 462 7.78 -7.74 13.41
N LEU A 463 6.48 -7.68 13.69
CA LEU A 463 5.90 -8.35 14.85
C LEU A 463 6.02 -9.88 14.73
N MET A 464 5.82 -10.46 13.54
CA MET A 464 6.02 -11.88 13.30
C MET A 464 7.47 -12.30 13.63
N ALA A 465 8.45 -11.53 13.17
CA ALA A 465 9.86 -11.76 13.48
C ALA A 465 10.15 -11.59 14.97
N THR A 466 9.71 -10.50 15.60
CA THR A 466 9.89 -10.26 17.04
C THR A 466 9.38 -11.44 17.87
N LYS A 467 8.21 -12.00 17.55
CA LYS A 467 7.66 -13.15 18.28
C LYS A 467 8.51 -14.42 18.17
N VAL A 468 9.15 -14.64 17.01
CA VAL A 468 10.10 -15.75 16.82
C VAL A 468 11.37 -15.52 17.65
N LEU A 469 11.90 -14.30 17.66
CA LEU A 469 13.12 -13.95 18.40
C LEU A 469 12.90 -13.97 19.91
N GLU A 470 11.69 -13.65 20.35
CA GLU A 470 11.27 -13.85 21.74
C GLU A 470 11.18 -15.34 22.08
N GLY A 471 11.05 -16.27 21.13
CA GLY A 471 10.92 -17.70 21.40
C GLY A 471 12.18 -18.31 22.02
N GLY A 472 12.03 -19.53 22.57
CA GLY A 472 13.15 -20.31 23.10
C GLY A 472 14.02 -21.00 22.05
N PRO A 473 14.95 -21.86 22.47
CA PRO A 473 15.80 -22.64 21.56
C PRO A 473 14.98 -23.46 20.55
N GLY A 474 15.38 -23.42 19.28
CA GLY A 474 14.63 -24.07 18.18
C GLY A 474 13.55 -23.20 17.54
N SER A 475 13.45 -21.92 17.93
CA SER A 475 12.64 -20.93 17.22
C SER A 475 13.26 -20.59 15.87
N GLY A 476 12.43 -20.26 14.89
CA GLY A 476 12.89 -19.86 13.57
C GLY A 476 11.77 -19.70 12.56
N PHE A 477 12.15 -19.63 11.29
CA PHE A 477 11.24 -19.41 10.18
C PHE A 477 11.14 -20.65 9.29
N VAL A 478 9.93 -21.00 8.89
CA VAL A 478 9.66 -22.12 7.98
C VAL A 478 8.81 -21.63 6.82
N SER A 479 9.17 -22.02 5.60
CA SER A 479 8.39 -21.72 4.40
C SER A 479 7.80 -22.98 3.80
N LEU A 480 6.46 -23.00 3.67
CA LEU A 480 5.74 -23.93 2.81
C LEU A 480 5.55 -23.31 1.42
N ALA A 481 4.99 -24.07 0.48
CA ALA A 481 4.66 -23.55 -0.84
C ALA A 481 3.79 -22.27 -0.77
N GLY A 482 4.04 -21.32 -1.65
CA GLY A 482 3.34 -20.03 -1.63
C GLY A 482 3.82 -19.09 -2.74
N GLY A 483 3.03 -18.05 -3.02
CA GLY A 483 3.32 -17.12 -4.13
C GLY A 483 4.33 -16.02 -3.78
N PHE A 484 4.23 -14.89 -4.49
CA PHE A 484 5.14 -13.74 -4.32
C PHE A 484 5.24 -13.20 -2.88
N GLY A 485 4.13 -13.20 -2.14
CA GLY A 485 4.18 -12.75 -0.73
C GLY A 485 5.04 -13.67 0.14
N THR A 486 4.96 -14.98 -0.08
CA THR A 486 5.72 -15.97 0.69
C THR A 486 7.23 -15.88 0.40
N ILE A 487 7.63 -15.73 -0.87
CA ILE A 487 9.04 -15.57 -1.21
C ILE A 487 9.59 -14.21 -0.74
N GLU A 488 8.80 -13.15 -0.77
CA GLU A 488 9.18 -11.83 -0.23
C GLU A 488 9.49 -11.92 1.28
N GLU A 489 8.60 -12.56 2.05
CA GLU A 489 8.79 -12.80 3.49
C GLU A 489 10.05 -13.63 3.78
N VAL A 490 10.30 -14.69 3.00
CA VAL A 490 11.50 -15.52 3.11
C VAL A 490 12.77 -14.74 2.83
N MET A 491 12.80 -13.96 1.74
CA MET A 491 13.97 -13.19 1.34
C MET A 491 14.26 -12.05 2.32
N GLU A 492 13.22 -11.43 2.90
CA GLU A 492 13.38 -10.41 3.95
C GLU A 492 14.05 -10.99 5.20
N MET A 493 13.56 -12.13 5.72
CA MET A 493 14.19 -12.79 6.88
C MET A 493 15.61 -13.27 6.56
N THR A 494 15.86 -13.74 5.34
CA THR A 494 17.21 -14.15 4.90
C THR A 494 18.17 -12.97 4.92
N THR A 495 17.73 -11.83 4.42
CA THR A 495 18.50 -10.59 4.41
C THR A 495 18.74 -10.08 5.84
N TRP A 496 17.75 -10.16 6.73
CA TRP A 496 17.92 -9.78 8.13
C TRP A 496 18.92 -10.68 8.87
N ASN A 497 18.94 -11.98 8.57
CA ASN A 497 19.96 -12.88 9.08
C ASN A 497 21.36 -12.46 8.57
N GLN A 498 21.50 -12.20 7.26
CA GLN A 498 22.75 -11.78 6.63
C GLN A 498 23.30 -10.46 7.21
N LEU A 499 22.42 -9.48 7.44
CA LEU A 499 22.74 -8.18 8.06
C LEU A 499 22.98 -8.25 9.57
N GLY A 500 22.74 -9.41 10.17
CA GLY A 500 22.97 -9.66 11.58
C GLY A 500 21.88 -9.18 12.53
N ILE A 501 20.69 -8.86 12.02
CA ILE A 501 19.52 -8.44 12.82
C ILE A 501 19.00 -9.60 13.67
N HIS A 502 19.09 -10.84 13.18
CA HIS A 502 18.77 -12.04 13.95
C HIS A 502 19.69 -13.22 13.63
N THR A 503 19.65 -14.27 14.47
CA THR A 503 20.47 -15.48 14.34
C THR A 503 19.67 -16.77 14.20
N VAL A 504 18.34 -16.69 14.17
CA VAL A 504 17.47 -17.87 14.01
C VAL A 504 17.50 -18.41 12.58
N GLY A 505 17.32 -19.72 12.45
CA GLY A 505 17.35 -20.44 11.17
C GLY A 505 16.11 -20.24 10.31
N ILE A 506 16.29 -20.40 9.00
CA ILE A 506 15.23 -20.28 8.00
C ILE A 506 15.21 -21.56 7.16
N VAL A 507 14.09 -22.27 7.18
CA VAL A 507 13.94 -23.59 6.56
C VAL A 507 12.90 -23.55 5.44
N LEU A 508 13.29 -24.00 4.25
CA LEU A 508 12.40 -24.20 3.10
C LEU A 508 11.94 -25.66 3.07
N LEU A 509 10.63 -25.88 3.26
CA LEU A 509 10.04 -27.21 3.15
C LEU A 509 9.71 -27.50 1.67
N ASN A 510 10.64 -28.17 1.01
CA ASN A 510 10.68 -28.41 -0.42
C ASN A 510 9.91 -29.68 -0.82
N ILE A 511 8.58 -29.58 -0.79
CA ILE A 511 7.68 -30.66 -1.21
C ILE A 511 7.65 -30.73 -2.74
N ASN A 512 7.95 -31.90 -3.29
CA ASN A 512 7.92 -32.18 -4.73
C ASN A 512 8.76 -31.19 -5.58
N GLY A 513 9.86 -30.67 -5.04
CA GLY A 513 10.75 -29.76 -5.76
C GLY A 513 10.21 -28.34 -5.94
N TYR A 514 9.20 -27.92 -5.16
CA TYR A 514 8.60 -26.59 -5.26
C TYR A 514 9.62 -25.43 -5.19
N TRP A 515 10.65 -25.57 -4.35
CA TRP A 515 11.66 -24.54 -4.11
C TRP A 515 12.93 -24.70 -4.97
N ASP A 516 12.98 -25.69 -5.88
CA ASP A 516 14.19 -26.01 -6.65
C ASP A 516 14.71 -24.80 -7.44
N GLY A 517 13.82 -24.05 -8.10
CA GLY A 517 14.22 -22.87 -8.87
C GLY A 517 14.81 -21.73 -8.01
N VAL A 518 14.35 -21.58 -6.76
CA VAL A 518 14.91 -20.58 -5.84
C VAL A 518 16.28 -21.03 -5.34
N LEU A 519 16.44 -22.31 -5.03
CA LEU A 519 17.71 -22.88 -4.60
C LEU A 519 18.76 -22.82 -5.72
N GLU A 520 18.36 -23.10 -6.96
CA GLU A 520 19.22 -22.95 -8.14
C GLU A 520 19.66 -21.50 -8.35
N TRP A 521 18.75 -20.54 -8.17
CA TRP A 521 19.07 -19.11 -8.21
C TRP A 521 20.09 -18.72 -7.13
N ILE A 522 19.94 -19.21 -5.89
CA ILE A 522 20.92 -18.96 -4.80
C ILE A 522 22.28 -19.53 -5.18
N GLN A 523 22.34 -20.77 -5.68
CA GLN A 523 23.60 -21.38 -6.13
C GLN A 523 24.26 -20.56 -7.25
N ASN A 524 23.47 -20.02 -8.17
CA ASN A 524 23.97 -19.14 -9.21
C ASN A 524 24.50 -17.82 -8.64
N ALA A 525 23.78 -17.19 -7.71
CA ALA A 525 24.22 -15.96 -7.05
C ALA A 525 25.50 -16.16 -6.24
N VAL A 526 25.70 -17.34 -5.64
CA VAL A 526 26.96 -17.72 -4.98
C VAL A 526 28.08 -17.89 -6.02
N ARG A 527 27.80 -18.58 -7.12
CA ARG A 527 28.77 -18.79 -8.21
C ARG A 527 29.25 -17.49 -8.84
N GLU A 528 28.34 -16.54 -9.06
CA GLU A 528 28.63 -15.21 -9.60
C GLU A 528 29.19 -14.24 -8.55
N GLY A 529 29.30 -14.66 -7.28
CA GLY A 529 29.94 -13.88 -6.21
C GLY A 529 29.06 -12.79 -5.58
N PHE A 530 27.75 -12.77 -5.84
CA PHE A 530 26.80 -11.86 -5.17
C PHE A 530 26.46 -12.31 -3.74
N ILE A 531 26.58 -13.60 -3.44
CA ILE A 531 26.38 -14.20 -2.11
C ILE A 531 27.65 -14.98 -1.75
N SER A 532 28.16 -14.87 -0.52
CA SER A 532 29.30 -15.69 -0.08
C SER A 532 28.87 -17.14 0.10
N GLN A 533 29.82 -18.09 0.00
CA GLN A 533 29.53 -19.51 0.19
C GLN A 533 28.86 -19.79 1.55
N ALA A 534 29.33 -19.15 2.62
CA ALA A 534 28.75 -19.29 3.95
C ALA A 534 27.34 -18.67 4.05
N ASN A 535 27.10 -17.52 3.41
CA ASN A 535 25.77 -16.89 3.42
C ASN A 535 24.75 -17.64 2.54
N GLY A 536 25.22 -18.41 1.54
CA GLY A 536 24.37 -19.32 0.77
C GLY A 536 23.73 -20.43 1.62
N GLU A 537 24.31 -20.76 2.78
CA GLU A 537 23.80 -21.77 3.71
C GLU A 537 22.83 -21.21 4.76
N ILE A 538 22.49 -19.91 4.71
CA ILE A 538 21.48 -19.30 5.60
C ILE A 538 20.10 -19.94 5.37
N LEU A 539 19.75 -20.20 4.11
CA LEU A 539 18.51 -20.85 3.72
C LEU A 539 18.71 -22.37 3.62
N VAL A 540 18.15 -23.10 4.58
CA VAL A 540 18.27 -24.56 4.64
C VAL A 540 17.06 -25.22 3.99
N GLN A 541 17.28 -26.13 3.05
CA GLN A 541 16.18 -26.94 2.50
C GLN A 541 15.95 -28.23 3.28
N VAL A 542 14.69 -28.65 3.36
CA VAL A 542 14.28 -29.97 3.86
C VAL A 542 13.17 -30.52 2.96
N GLN A 543 13.19 -31.83 2.69
CA GLN A 543 12.18 -32.49 1.85
C GLN A 543 11.04 -33.10 2.67
N GLN A 544 11.26 -33.35 3.97
CA GLN A 544 10.29 -33.99 4.85
C GLN A 544 10.05 -33.11 6.08
N VAL A 545 8.79 -33.10 6.54
CA VAL A 545 8.34 -32.31 7.69
C VAL A 545 9.10 -32.66 8.98
N LYS A 546 9.40 -33.95 9.17
CA LYS A 546 10.11 -34.43 10.37
C LYS A 546 11.49 -33.80 10.57
N ASP A 547 12.11 -33.35 9.48
CA ASP A 547 13.47 -32.79 9.49
C ASP A 547 13.47 -31.28 9.75
N VAL A 548 12.30 -30.61 9.72
CA VAL A 548 12.17 -29.16 9.91
C VAL A 548 12.67 -28.71 11.28
N LEU A 549 12.09 -29.27 12.37
CA LEU A 549 12.42 -28.85 13.74
C LEU A 549 13.85 -29.22 14.15
N PRO A 550 14.39 -30.42 13.83
CA PRO A 550 15.81 -30.71 14.03
C PRO A 550 16.71 -29.68 13.33
N LYS A 551 16.43 -29.32 12.07
CA LYS A 551 17.23 -28.33 11.35
C LYS A 551 17.17 -26.93 11.93
N LEU A 552 16.03 -26.49 12.46
CA LEU A 552 15.95 -25.23 13.17
C LEU A 552 16.75 -25.21 14.48
N ARG A 553 16.81 -26.34 15.19
CA ARG A 553 17.59 -26.47 16.45
C ARG A 553 19.10 -26.56 16.21
N GLU A 554 19.51 -27.23 15.14
CA GLU A 554 20.91 -27.41 14.75
C GLU A 554 21.49 -26.18 14.02
N TYR A 555 20.64 -25.26 13.56
CA TYR A 555 21.08 -24.11 12.79
C TYR A 555 22.08 -23.26 13.58
N THR A 556 23.20 -22.95 12.92
CA THR A 556 24.23 -22.03 13.42
C THR A 556 24.36 -20.90 12.42
N ALA A 557 24.44 -19.66 12.92
CA ALA A 557 24.55 -18.48 12.08
C ALA A 557 25.83 -18.52 11.21
N SER A 558 25.72 -18.04 9.97
CA SER A 558 26.85 -17.95 9.03
C SER A 558 28.00 -17.10 9.60
N VAL A 559 29.23 -17.54 9.33
CA VAL A 559 30.47 -16.87 9.78
C VAL A 559 30.72 -15.56 9.02
N ASP A 560 30.27 -15.46 7.77
CA ASP A 560 30.47 -14.29 6.89
C ASP A 560 29.34 -13.25 6.97
N ARG A 561 28.64 -13.20 8.11
CA ARG A 561 27.61 -12.19 8.34
C ARG A 561 28.22 -10.82 8.60
N PHE A 562 27.44 -9.78 8.28
CA PHE A 562 27.80 -8.43 8.69
C PHE A 562 27.72 -8.30 10.23
N GLN A 563 28.76 -7.73 10.83
CA GLN A 563 28.83 -7.46 12.28
C GLN A 563 28.24 -6.08 12.60
N LEU A 564 27.01 -5.84 12.15
CA LEU A 564 26.32 -4.57 12.37
C LEU A 564 25.62 -4.58 13.73
N THR A 565 25.83 -3.54 14.53
CA THR A 565 25.14 -3.35 15.81
C THR A 565 23.93 -2.47 15.60
N TRP A 566 22.80 -3.09 15.28
CA TRP A 566 21.55 -2.37 15.07
C TRP A 566 21.00 -1.85 16.40
N GLY A 567 20.96 -0.51 16.57
CA GLY A 567 20.42 0.16 17.77
C GLY A 567 21.42 0.94 18.63
N GLN A 568 22.69 1.08 18.20
CA GLN A 568 23.69 1.97 18.82
C GLN A 568 24.10 3.15 17.90
N GLU A 569 23.28 3.46 16.89
CA GLU A 569 23.49 4.60 15.99
C GLU A 569 22.90 5.90 16.53
#